data_AF-A0A8C6DGC2-F1
#
_entry.id   AF-A0A8C6DGC2-F1
#
_cell.length_a   1.000
_cell.length_b   1.000
_cell.length_c   1.000
_cell.angle_alpha   90.00
_cell.angle_beta   90.00
_cell.angle_gamma   90.00
#
_symmetry.space_group_name_H-M   'P 1'
#
loop_
_entity.id
_entity.type
_entity.pdbx_description
1 polymer ?
#
loop_
_entity_poly.entity_id
_entity_poly.type
_entity_poly.pdbx_seq_one_letter_code
_entity_poly.pdbx_strand_id
1 'polypeptide(L)'
;METTMSRPVLSPTRINATASETFTVLQQRMRIVEEQTSSLRDDLIMLDFGDKRGQLETPEYLEQPVSQNITRPIQNEIICSGTTNILWKNCEFLVNRMCRLESLIQSLKMNIFRLQTEKDLNPQQTDFLKERLSTIQEEHSKDLKLLQLEVMNLRQQLRDVKEEEDKAQDEVQRLTATLEIASETKKNAAIIEEELKTTKRKMNLKIQELRRQLSQEKHLRESLEKSGSALLLRIQEMESTVEVERKQVQILQENCVALRSSIQTTQQLLAQEQQQKGELE
;
A
#
# COMPACT_ATOMS: atom_id res chain seq x y z
N MET A 1 10.77 27.80 -71.46
CA MET A 1 9.40 28.28 -71.69
C MET A 1 8.74 28.47 -70.34
N GLU A 2 8.57 29.75 -69.99
CA GLU A 2 7.55 30.34 -69.12
C GLU A 2 7.18 29.65 -67.81
N THR A 3 7.78 30.15 -66.73
CA THR A 3 7.23 30.15 -65.37
C THR A 3 5.92 30.94 -65.33
N THR A 4 4.79 30.26 -65.29
CA THR A 4 3.48 30.87 -65.01
C THR A 4 3.38 31.15 -63.51
N MET A 5 3.64 32.41 -63.14
CA MET A 5 3.39 32.93 -61.80
C MET A 5 1.87 33.03 -61.57
N SER A 6 1.28 32.00 -60.98
CA SER A 6 -0.10 32.04 -60.50
C SER A 6 -0.19 32.95 -59.27
N ARG A 7 -0.88 34.08 -59.44
CA ARG A 7 -1.20 35.07 -58.40
C ARG A 7 -1.86 34.36 -57.20
N PRO A 8 -1.50 34.66 -55.95
CA PRO A 8 -2.19 34.07 -54.80
C PRO A 8 -3.66 34.49 -54.85
N VAL A 9 -4.56 33.50 -54.90
CA VAL A 9 -5.99 33.76 -54.68
C VAL A 9 -6.13 34.12 -53.21
N LEU A 10 -6.30 35.42 -52.94
CA LEU A 10 -6.70 35.90 -51.62
C LEU A 10 -8.12 35.37 -51.37
N SER A 11 -8.20 34.25 -50.65
CA SER A 11 -9.45 33.77 -50.08
C SER A 11 -10.06 34.90 -49.26
N PRO A 12 -11.36 35.24 -49.44
CA PRO A 12 -11.98 36.28 -48.63
C PRO A 12 -11.81 35.93 -47.15
N THR A 13 -11.13 36.81 -46.42
CA THR A 13 -11.00 36.74 -44.96
C THR A 13 -12.41 36.61 -44.38
N ARG A 14 -12.77 35.41 -43.90
CA ARG A 14 -13.97 35.23 -43.07
C ARG A 14 -13.68 35.94 -41.76
N ILE A 15 -14.02 37.23 -41.71
CA ILE A 15 -14.15 37.95 -40.46
C ILE A 15 -15.30 37.25 -39.74
N ASN A 16 -14.96 36.38 -38.80
CA ASN A 16 -15.91 35.73 -37.90
C ASN A 16 -16.47 36.80 -36.96
N ALA A 17 -17.34 37.68 -37.48
CA ALA A 17 -18.27 38.39 -36.62
C ALA A 17 -19.16 37.30 -36.01
N THR A 18 -19.13 37.18 -34.68
CA THR A 18 -19.92 36.21 -33.93
C THR A 18 -21.38 36.31 -34.42
N ALA A 19 -22.10 35.20 -34.62
CA ALA A 19 -23.48 35.24 -35.17
C ALA A 19 -24.39 36.26 -34.44
N SER A 20 -24.12 36.47 -33.15
CA SER A 20 -24.74 37.50 -32.30
C SER A 20 -24.44 38.94 -32.73
N GLU A 21 -23.21 39.27 -33.11
CA GLU A 21 -22.79 40.61 -33.56
C GLU A 21 -23.35 40.96 -34.95
N THR A 22 -23.42 39.98 -35.85
CA THR A 22 -24.02 40.19 -37.18
C THR A 22 -25.53 40.44 -37.07
N PHE A 23 -26.18 39.77 -36.13
CA PHE A 23 -27.60 39.94 -35.87
C PHE A 23 -27.94 41.33 -35.30
N THR A 24 -27.15 41.84 -34.35
CA THR A 24 -27.38 43.18 -33.76
C THR A 24 -27.19 44.30 -34.78
N VAL A 25 -26.19 44.20 -35.65
CA VAL A 25 -25.95 45.16 -36.75
C VAL A 25 -27.11 45.14 -37.76
N LEU A 26 -27.62 43.95 -38.11
CA LEU A 26 -28.75 43.82 -39.03
C LEU A 26 -30.03 44.42 -38.44
N GLN A 27 -30.31 44.15 -37.16
CA GLN A 27 -31.45 44.71 -36.44
C GLN A 27 -31.40 46.24 -36.38
N GLN A 28 -30.22 46.82 -36.12
CA GLN A 28 -30.05 48.27 -36.12
C GLN A 28 -30.31 48.88 -37.52
N ARG A 29 -29.83 48.22 -38.58
CA ARG A 29 -30.08 48.67 -39.95
C ARG A 29 -31.56 48.59 -40.35
N MET A 30 -32.28 47.55 -39.90
CA MET A 30 -33.73 47.45 -40.10
C MET A 30 -34.46 48.63 -39.46
N ARG A 31 -34.14 48.96 -38.19
CA ARG A 31 -34.73 50.11 -37.49
C ARG A 31 -34.50 51.42 -38.24
N ILE A 32 -33.27 51.64 -38.73
CA ILE A 32 -32.95 52.85 -39.50
C ILE A 32 -33.79 52.89 -40.79
N VAL A 33 -33.95 51.76 -41.49
CA VAL A 33 -34.78 51.72 -42.70
C VAL A 33 -36.25 51.97 -42.39
N GLU A 34 -36.79 51.45 -41.29
CA GLU A 34 -38.17 51.72 -40.83
C GLU A 34 -38.39 53.21 -40.56
N GLU A 35 -37.46 53.85 -39.84
CA GLU A 35 -37.50 55.28 -39.53
C GLU A 35 -37.39 56.13 -40.81
N GLN A 36 -36.45 55.80 -41.69
CA GLN A 36 -36.26 56.51 -42.96
C GLN A 36 -37.43 56.35 -43.92
N THR A 37 -38.08 55.18 -43.91
CA THR A 37 -39.30 54.91 -44.69
C THR A 37 -40.50 55.67 -44.14
N SER A 38 -40.61 55.78 -42.81
CA SER A 38 -41.66 56.55 -42.16
C SER A 38 -41.50 58.04 -42.45
N SER A 39 -40.27 58.56 -42.34
CA SER A 39 -39.99 59.95 -42.71
C SER A 39 -40.17 60.22 -44.21
N LEU A 40 -39.87 59.26 -45.12
CA LEU A 40 -40.16 59.43 -46.55
C LEU A 40 -41.68 59.50 -46.80
N ARG A 41 -42.47 58.72 -46.06
CA ARG A 41 -43.94 58.77 -46.12
C ARG A 41 -44.45 60.13 -45.67
N ASP A 42 -43.92 60.66 -44.57
CA ASP A 42 -44.30 61.97 -44.07
C ASP A 42 -43.95 63.09 -45.08
N ASP A 43 -42.78 63.00 -45.73
CA ASP A 43 -42.40 63.92 -46.81
C ASP A 43 -43.34 63.82 -48.02
N LEU A 44 -43.76 62.60 -48.39
CA LEU A 44 -44.73 62.38 -49.48
C LEU A 44 -46.11 62.94 -49.14
N ILE A 45 -46.56 62.81 -47.88
CA ILE A 45 -47.81 63.38 -47.39
C ILE A 45 -47.73 64.92 -47.37
N MET A 46 -46.58 65.49 -47.00
CA MET A 46 -46.38 66.94 -46.95
C MET A 46 -46.37 67.57 -48.35
N LEU A 47 -45.95 66.82 -49.37
CA LEU A 47 -46.01 67.24 -50.78
C LEU A 47 -47.39 67.04 -51.41
N ASP A 48 -48.27 66.27 -50.77
CA ASP A 48 -49.68 66.20 -51.13
C ASP A 48 -50.36 67.51 -50.66
N PHE A 49 -50.49 68.45 -51.58
CA PHE A 49 -51.17 69.73 -51.33
C PHE A 49 -52.57 69.46 -50.78
N GLY A 50 -52.76 69.76 -49.49
CA GLY A 50 -54.05 69.64 -48.83
C GLY A 50 -55.14 70.42 -49.57
N ASP A 51 -56.25 69.71 -49.78
CA ASP A 51 -57.61 70.20 -50.00
C ASP A 51 -57.99 70.69 -51.41
N LYS A 52 -58.34 69.74 -52.32
CA LYS A 52 -59.59 69.73 -53.13
C LYS A 52 -59.74 68.38 -53.87
N ARG A 53 -60.24 67.34 -53.19
CA ARG A 53 -60.99 66.26 -53.87
C ARG A 53 -61.96 65.55 -52.93
N GLY A 54 -62.80 66.33 -52.26
CA GLY A 54 -64.11 65.85 -51.83
C GLY A 54 -65.10 66.07 -52.96
N GLN A 55 -65.85 65.02 -53.30
CA GLN A 55 -67.02 64.99 -54.20
C GLN A 55 -66.74 65.21 -55.69
N LEU A 56 -66.86 64.13 -56.47
CA LEU A 56 -67.74 64.07 -57.63
C LEU A 56 -68.06 62.60 -57.89
N GLU A 57 -69.34 62.29 -57.73
CA GLU A 57 -69.98 61.03 -58.04
C GLU A 57 -69.78 60.66 -59.53
N THR A 58 -69.85 59.35 -59.76
CA THR A 58 -69.97 58.68 -61.05
C THR A 58 -71.07 59.28 -61.94
N PRO A 59 -70.88 59.33 -63.27
CA PRO A 59 -71.97 58.91 -64.16
C PRO A 59 -71.51 57.86 -65.18
N GLU A 60 -72.27 56.77 -65.19
CA GLU A 60 -72.33 55.78 -66.26
C GLU A 60 -72.89 56.38 -67.57
N TYR A 61 -72.45 55.78 -68.69
CA TYR A 61 -73.18 55.56 -69.96
C TYR A 61 -73.12 56.59 -71.13
N LEU A 62 -72.29 56.25 -72.14
CA LEU A 62 -72.50 56.14 -73.63
C LEU A 62 -73.63 56.97 -74.28
N GLU A 63 -73.48 57.72 -75.40
CA GLU A 63 -72.80 57.57 -76.72
C GLU A 63 -72.34 58.96 -77.25
N GLN A 64 -71.19 59.12 -77.92
CA GLN A 64 -70.98 59.23 -79.39
C GLN A 64 -72.04 60.05 -80.18
N PRO A 65 -71.71 60.67 -81.33
CA PRO A 65 -70.66 60.28 -82.27
C PRO A 65 -69.82 61.49 -82.69
N VAL A 66 -68.82 61.33 -83.57
CA VAL A 66 -68.36 62.53 -84.31
C VAL A 66 -67.70 63.59 -83.39
N SER A 67 -67.07 64.58 -84.03
CA SER A 67 -66.59 65.84 -83.46
C SER A 67 -65.55 65.79 -82.33
N GLN A 68 -64.30 65.96 -82.78
CA GLN A 68 -63.36 67.00 -82.32
C GLN A 68 -63.23 67.22 -80.80
N ASN A 69 -62.06 66.88 -80.24
CA ASN A 69 -61.37 67.63 -79.17
C ASN A 69 -59.96 67.02 -79.00
N ILE A 70 -59.01 67.39 -79.86
CA ILE A 70 -57.92 68.32 -79.53
C ILE A 70 -57.23 67.94 -78.21
N THR A 71 -56.12 67.19 -78.35
CA THR A 71 -55.01 67.13 -77.40
C THR A 71 -54.57 68.55 -77.07
N ARG A 72 -54.87 69.02 -75.86
CA ARG A 72 -54.32 70.28 -75.34
C ARG A 72 -53.15 69.94 -74.43
N PRO A 73 -51.94 70.45 -74.69
CA PRO A 73 -50.92 70.55 -73.66
C PRO A 73 -51.48 71.47 -72.58
N ILE A 74 -51.33 71.09 -71.31
CA ILE A 74 -51.60 72.02 -70.21
C ILE A 74 -50.56 73.14 -70.32
N GLN A 75 -50.97 74.25 -70.95
CA GLN A 75 -50.24 75.50 -70.94
C GLN A 75 -50.31 76.06 -69.52
N ASN A 76 -49.24 75.88 -68.76
CA ASN A 76 -49.01 76.65 -67.55
C ASN A 76 -48.29 77.93 -67.93
N GLU A 77 -49.06 79.00 -68.13
CA GLU A 77 -48.50 80.34 -68.31
C GLU A 77 -49.23 81.35 -67.42
N ILE A 78 -48.93 81.32 -66.12
CA ILE A 78 -48.91 82.51 -65.23
C ILE A 78 -47.75 82.36 -64.23
N ILE A 79 -46.60 82.89 -64.66
CA ILE A 79 -45.61 83.67 -63.90
C ILE A 79 -45.52 83.41 -62.39
N CYS A 80 -44.62 82.48 -62.03
CA CYS A 80 -43.72 82.53 -60.88
C CYS A 80 -42.56 81.55 -61.14
N SER A 81 -41.54 81.99 -61.89
CA SER A 81 -40.41 81.17 -62.38
C SER A 81 -39.60 80.44 -61.30
N GLY A 82 -39.81 80.72 -60.01
CA GLY A 82 -39.14 80.03 -58.90
C GLY A 82 -39.83 78.72 -58.47
N THR A 83 -41.16 78.67 -58.51
CA THR A 83 -41.94 77.62 -57.80
C THR A 83 -41.90 76.27 -58.52
N THR A 84 -41.89 76.25 -59.86
CA THR A 84 -41.84 75.01 -60.67
C THR A 84 -40.46 74.33 -60.61
N ASN A 85 -39.38 75.11 -60.51
CA ASN A 85 -38.01 74.60 -60.34
C ASN A 85 -37.83 73.94 -58.96
N ILE A 86 -38.45 74.52 -57.92
CA ILE A 86 -38.46 73.98 -56.56
C ILE A 86 -39.24 72.66 -56.48
N LEU A 87 -40.42 72.59 -57.11
CA LEU A 87 -41.22 71.36 -57.19
C LEU A 87 -40.48 70.21 -57.88
N TRP A 88 -39.82 70.48 -59.01
CA TRP A 88 -39.02 69.47 -59.71
C TRP A 88 -37.87 68.93 -58.86
N LYS A 89 -37.12 69.82 -58.21
CA LYS A 89 -36.02 69.44 -57.29
C LYS A 89 -36.52 68.64 -56.08
N ASN A 90 -37.71 68.94 -55.57
CA ASN A 90 -38.33 68.18 -54.48
C ASN A 90 -38.73 66.77 -54.95
N CYS A 91 -39.32 66.63 -56.14
CA CYS A 91 -39.62 65.33 -56.72
C CYS A 91 -38.35 64.51 -57.01
N GLU A 92 -37.31 65.14 -57.55
CA GLU A 92 -36.02 64.51 -57.80
C GLU A 92 -35.34 64.04 -56.49
N PHE A 93 -35.42 64.85 -55.43
CA PHE A 93 -34.93 64.47 -54.10
C PHE A 93 -35.69 63.26 -53.53
N LEU A 94 -37.02 63.27 -53.61
CA LEU A 94 -37.85 62.15 -53.16
C LEU A 94 -37.55 60.86 -53.91
N VAL A 95 -37.46 60.91 -55.23
CA VAL A 95 -37.17 59.73 -56.06
C VAL A 95 -35.80 59.18 -55.72
N ASN A 96 -34.78 60.03 -55.60
CA ASN A 96 -33.45 59.61 -55.16
C ASN A 96 -33.45 59.00 -53.75
N ARG A 97 -34.23 59.57 -52.82
CA ARG A 97 -34.39 59.04 -51.45
C ARG A 97 -35.11 57.69 -51.45
N MET A 98 -36.15 57.53 -52.27
CA MET A 98 -36.90 56.30 -52.46
C MET A 98 -36.02 55.20 -53.07
N CYS A 99 -35.26 55.49 -54.12
CA CYS A 99 -34.33 54.52 -54.73
C CYS A 99 -33.23 54.08 -53.76
N ARG A 100 -32.72 54.98 -52.91
CA ARG A 100 -31.77 54.63 -51.85
C ARG A 100 -32.40 53.72 -50.80
N LEU A 101 -33.63 54.01 -50.39
CA LEU A 101 -34.36 53.16 -49.43
C LEU A 101 -34.68 51.79 -50.02
N GLU A 102 -35.10 51.74 -51.28
CA GLU A 102 -35.32 50.49 -52.01
C GLU A 102 -34.03 49.65 -52.03
N SER A 103 -32.89 50.25 -52.37
CA SER A 103 -31.60 49.56 -52.37
C SER A 103 -31.24 49.00 -51.00
N LEU A 104 -31.51 49.76 -49.93
CA LEU A 104 -31.29 49.31 -48.54
C LEU A 104 -32.23 48.16 -48.15
N ILE A 105 -33.51 48.24 -48.51
CA ILE A 105 -34.51 47.19 -48.26
C ILE A 105 -34.10 45.90 -49.00
N GLN A 106 -33.69 45.99 -50.26
CA GLN A 106 -33.23 44.82 -51.02
C GLN A 106 -31.97 44.19 -50.39
N SER A 107 -31.02 45.02 -49.92
CA SER A 107 -29.83 44.52 -49.21
C SER A 107 -30.19 43.82 -47.90
N LEU A 108 -31.09 44.39 -47.10
CA LEU A 108 -31.59 43.77 -45.87
C LEU A 108 -32.28 42.44 -46.16
N LYS A 109 -33.15 42.40 -47.17
CA LYS A 109 -33.83 41.19 -47.63
C LYS A 109 -32.83 40.08 -47.95
N MET A 110 -31.80 40.37 -48.75
CA MET A 110 -30.77 39.39 -49.10
C MET A 110 -29.97 38.88 -47.89
N ASN A 111 -29.66 39.75 -46.93
CA ASN A 111 -28.96 39.35 -45.71
C ASN A 111 -29.83 38.46 -44.80
N ILE A 112 -31.12 38.78 -44.67
CA ILE A 112 -32.08 37.96 -43.92
C ILE A 112 -32.23 36.58 -44.59
N PHE A 113 -32.40 36.52 -45.92
CA PHE A 113 -32.47 35.25 -46.63
C PHE A 113 -31.21 34.42 -46.46
N ARG A 114 -30.02 35.01 -46.55
CA ARG A 114 -28.76 34.29 -46.31
C ARG A 114 -28.68 33.69 -44.90
N LEU A 115 -29.02 34.45 -43.87
CA LEU A 115 -29.00 33.96 -42.48
C LEU A 115 -30.03 32.85 -42.26
N GLN A 116 -31.21 32.99 -42.85
CA GLN A 116 -32.26 31.97 -42.79
C GLN A 116 -31.80 30.68 -43.51
N THR A 117 -31.23 30.80 -44.70
CA THR A 117 -30.68 29.66 -45.45
C THR A 117 -29.50 29.02 -44.74
N GLU A 118 -28.61 29.78 -44.10
CA GLU A 118 -27.51 29.25 -43.30
C GLU A 118 -28.01 28.46 -42.08
N LYS A 119 -29.05 28.96 -41.40
CA LYS A 119 -29.73 28.23 -40.32
C LYS A 119 -30.38 26.94 -40.81
N ASP A 120 -31.10 27.01 -41.93
CA ASP A 120 -31.88 25.89 -42.48
C ASP A 120 -30.99 24.82 -43.15
N LEU A 121 -29.80 25.20 -43.64
CA LEU A 121 -28.79 24.30 -44.20
C LEU A 121 -27.80 23.74 -43.16
N ASN A 122 -27.89 24.15 -41.89
CA ASN A 122 -27.03 23.63 -40.82
C ASN A 122 -27.61 22.55 -39.86
N PRO A 123 -28.59 21.70 -40.24
CA PRO A 123 -29.02 20.60 -39.40
C PRO A 123 -27.98 19.48 -39.36
N GLN A 124 -27.25 19.22 -40.46
CA GLN A 124 -26.24 18.17 -40.54
C GLN A 124 -25.06 18.37 -39.56
N GLN A 125 -24.57 19.60 -39.39
CA GLN A 125 -23.51 19.87 -38.40
C GLN A 125 -24.03 19.70 -36.97
N THR A 126 -25.28 20.07 -36.73
CA THR A 126 -25.93 19.92 -35.41
C THR A 126 -26.11 18.44 -35.07
N ASP A 127 -26.59 17.63 -36.01
CA ASP A 127 -26.77 16.19 -35.84
C ASP A 127 -25.43 15.48 -35.65
N PHE A 128 -24.40 15.82 -36.45
CA PHE A 128 -23.05 15.28 -36.30
C PHE A 128 -22.43 15.61 -34.93
N LEU A 129 -22.57 16.85 -34.44
CA LEU A 129 -22.06 17.23 -33.12
C LEU A 129 -22.81 16.50 -32.00
N LYS A 130 -24.11 16.26 -32.17
CA LYS A 130 -24.92 15.50 -31.21
C LYS A 130 -24.53 14.03 -31.17
N GLU A 131 -24.31 13.40 -32.32
CA GLU A 131 -23.81 12.02 -32.41
C GLU A 131 -22.40 11.90 -31.80
N ARG A 132 -21.52 12.86 -32.09
CA ARG A 132 -20.19 12.93 -31.50
C ARG A 132 -20.24 13.13 -29.97
N LEU A 133 -21.19 13.90 -29.46
CA LEU A 133 -21.38 14.05 -28.02
C LEU A 133 -21.88 12.74 -27.39
N SER A 134 -22.84 12.06 -28.03
CA SER A 134 -23.36 10.79 -27.50
C SER A 134 -22.31 9.69 -27.47
N THR A 135 -21.45 9.60 -28.49
CA THR A 135 -20.36 8.61 -28.55
C THR A 135 -19.34 8.85 -27.43
N ILE A 136 -18.89 10.10 -27.27
CA ILE A 136 -17.98 10.49 -26.17
C ILE A 136 -18.62 10.18 -24.80
N GLN A 137 -19.90 10.49 -24.62
CA GLN A 137 -20.59 10.22 -23.36
C GLN A 137 -20.73 8.71 -23.08
N GLU A 138 -20.98 7.90 -24.09
CA GLU A 138 -21.02 6.44 -23.97
C GLU A 138 -19.65 5.86 -23.60
N GLU A 139 -18.58 6.29 -24.28
CA GLU A 139 -17.20 5.90 -23.97
C GLU A 139 -16.82 6.26 -22.54
N HIS A 140 -17.05 7.52 -22.12
CA HIS A 140 -16.83 7.94 -20.74
C HIS A 140 -17.62 7.10 -19.73
N SER A 141 -18.85 6.69 -20.05
CA SER A 141 -19.64 5.83 -19.18
C SER A 141 -19.07 4.41 -19.06
N LYS A 142 -18.47 3.88 -20.13
CA LYS A 142 -17.79 2.58 -20.14
C LYS A 142 -16.50 2.63 -19.34
N ASP A 143 -15.67 3.65 -19.58
CA ASP A 143 -14.42 3.86 -18.85
C ASP A 143 -14.65 4.03 -17.36
N LEU A 144 -15.68 4.80 -16.97
CA LEU A 144 -16.04 4.98 -15.57
C LEU A 144 -16.42 3.65 -14.90
N LYS A 145 -17.16 2.78 -15.59
CA LYS A 145 -17.52 1.44 -15.08
C LYS A 145 -16.29 0.53 -14.93
N LEU A 146 -15.38 0.56 -15.91
CA LEU A 146 -14.13 -0.20 -15.84
C LEU A 146 -13.26 0.27 -14.68
N LEU A 147 -13.11 1.58 -14.51
CA LEU A 147 -12.35 2.17 -13.41
C LEU A 147 -12.98 1.81 -12.05
N GLN A 148 -14.31 1.84 -11.93
CA GLN A 148 -15.00 1.41 -10.72
C GLN A 148 -14.73 -0.06 -10.38
N LEU A 149 -14.73 -0.93 -11.39
CA LEU A 149 -14.41 -2.36 -11.22
C LEU A 149 -12.94 -2.55 -10.80
N GLU A 150 -12.02 -1.82 -11.41
CA GLU A 150 -10.59 -1.87 -11.07
C GLU A 150 -10.35 -1.39 -9.64
N VAL A 151 -10.97 -0.29 -9.21
CA VAL A 151 -10.92 0.17 -7.82
C VAL A 151 -11.45 -0.88 -6.85
N MET A 152 -12.54 -1.57 -7.20
CA MET A 152 -13.09 -2.64 -6.37
C MET A 152 -12.12 -3.84 -6.26
N ASN A 153 -11.50 -4.22 -7.38
CA ASN A 153 -10.51 -5.30 -7.44
C ASN A 153 -9.26 -4.97 -6.62
N LEU A 154 -8.68 -3.78 -6.80
CA LEU A 154 -7.51 -3.31 -6.04
C LEU A 154 -7.79 -3.24 -4.54
N ARG A 155 -8.99 -2.80 -4.15
CA ARG A 155 -9.40 -2.82 -2.73
C ARG A 155 -9.51 -4.23 -2.18
N GLN A 156 -9.93 -5.21 -2.98
CA GLN A 156 -9.96 -6.62 -2.56
C GLN A 156 -8.53 -7.14 -2.39
N GLN A 157 -7.66 -6.96 -3.39
CA GLN A 157 -6.26 -7.37 -3.32
C GLN A 157 -5.53 -6.75 -2.12
N LEU A 158 -5.78 -5.47 -1.82
CA LEU A 158 -5.20 -4.82 -0.65
C LEU A 158 -5.67 -5.45 0.66
N ARG A 159 -6.94 -5.88 0.75
CA ARG A 159 -7.44 -6.60 1.93
C ARG A 159 -6.78 -7.97 2.07
N ASP A 160 -6.66 -8.71 0.97
CA ASP A 160 -6.07 -10.05 0.97
C ASP A 160 -4.59 -9.98 1.38
N VAL A 161 -3.82 -9.05 0.80
CA VAL A 161 -2.43 -8.81 1.16
C VAL A 161 -2.29 -8.39 2.63
N LYS A 162 -3.21 -7.54 3.13
CA LYS A 162 -3.20 -7.13 4.53
C LYS A 162 -3.46 -8.30 5.48
N GLU A 163 -4.40 -9.19 5.13
CA GLU A 163 -4.68 -10.39 5.92
C GLU A 163 -3.49 -11.38 5.92
N GLU A 164 -2.83 -11.54 4.77
CA GLU A 164 -1.60 -12.35 4.68
C GLU A 164 -0.43 -11.74 5.46
N GLU A 165 -0.26 -10.43 5.41
CA GLU A 165 0.74 -9.70 6.21
C GLU A 165 0.51 -9.92 7.71
N ASP A 166 -0.73 -9.77 8.18
CA ASP A 166 -1.07 -9.96 9.59
C ASP A 166 -0.82 -11.41 10.03
N LYS A 167 -1.16 -12.42 9.21
CA LYS A 167 -0.85 -13.84 9.45
C LYS A 167 0.66 -14.10 9.51
N ALA A 168 1.42 -13.52 8.58
CA ALA A 168 2.88 -13.67 8.57
C ALA A 168 3.50 -13.01 9.81
N GLN A 169 2.98 -11.87 10.24
CA GLN A 169 3.43 -11.18 11.45
C GLN A 169 3.15 -12.00 12.72
N ASP A 170 1.97 -12.63 12.82
CA ASP A 170 1.65 -13.55 13.91
C ASP A 170 2.61 -14.76 13.94
N GLU A 171 2.95 -15.32 12.77
CA GLU A 171 3.91 -16.40 12.66
C GLU A 171 5.32 -15.98 13.08
N VAL A 172 5.79 -14.80 12.67
CA VAL A 172 7.08 -14.24 13.10
C VAL A 172 7.13 -14.09 14.62
N GLN A 173 6.07 -13.58 15.26
CA GLN A 173 6.01 -13.47 16.71
C GLN A 173 6.08 -14.84 17.39
N ARG A 174 5.31 -15.82 16.90
CA ARG A 174 5.31 -17.20 17.40
C ARG A 174 6.69 -17.86 17.30
N LEU A 175 7.35 -17.71 16.14
CA LEU A 175 8.68 -18.24 15.92
C LEU A 175 9.73 -17.55 16.79
N THR A 176 9.61 -16.24 16.98
CA THR A 176 10.49 -15.46 17.87
C THR A 176 10.38 -15.96 19.31
N ALA A 177 9.16 -16.12 19.84
CA ALA A 177 8.95 -16.67 21.18
C ALA A 177 9.51 -18.10 21.32
N THR A 178 9.33 -18.94 20.29
CA THR A 178 9.89 -20.29 20.28
C THR A 178 11.42 -20.27 20.28
N LEU A 179 12.03 -19.36 19.52
CA LEU A 179 13.48 -19.19 19.46
C LEU A 179 14.05 -18.72 20.79
N GLU A 180 13.40 -17.77 21.46
CA GLU A 180 13.78 -17.31 22.80
C GLU A 180 13.77 -18.46 23.82
N ILE A 181 12.69 -19.25 23.86
CA ILE A 181 12.58 -20.42 24.74
C ILE A 181 13.67 -21.45 24.43
N ALA A 182 13.92 -21.73 23.15
CA ALA A 182 14.95 -22.68 22.73
C ALA A 182 16.37 -22.19 23.10
N SER A 183 16.62 -20.89 22.94
CA SER A 183 17.88 -20.25 23.31
C SER A 183 18.12 -20.33 24.82
N GLU A 184 17.12 -19.99 25.63
CA GLU A 184 17.21 -20.05 27.09
C GLU A 184 17.37 -21.50 27.58
N THR A 185 16.61 -22.43 27.00
CA THR A 185 16.77 -23.87 27.28
C THR A 185 18.18 -24.36 26.97
N LYS A 186 18.76 -23.96 25.82
CA LYS A 186 20.13 -24.33 25.44
C LYS A 186 21.16 -23.77 26.43
N LYS A 187 20.99 -22.53 26.87
CA LYS A 187 21.86 -21.90 27.87
C LYS A 187 21.80 -22.66 29.20
N ASN A 188 20.60 -22.99 29.67
CA ASN A 188 20.41 -23.77 30.90
C ASN A 188 21.01 -25.17 30.80
N ALA A 189 20.84 -25.85 29.65
CA ALA A 189 21.47 -27.15 29.42
C ALA A 189 23.00 -27.09 29.46
N ALA A 190 23.62 -26.04 28.91
CA ALA A 190 25.07 -25.84 28.97
C ALA A 190 25.58 -25.61 30.39
N ILE A 191 24.83 -24.87 31.22
CA ILE A 191 25.14 -24.68 32.65
C ILE A 191 25.11 -26.02 33.39
N ILE A 192 24.03 -26.79 33.22
CA ILE A 192 23.88 -28.12 33.84
C ILE A 192 25.01 -29.07 33.39
N GLU A 193 25.39 -29.03 32.12
CA GLU A 193 26.49 -29.84 31.59
C GLU A 193 27.82 -29.50 32.28
N GLU A 194 28.14 -28.22 32.47
CA GLU A 194 29.36 -27.81 33.17
C GLU A 194 29.32 -28.16 34.67
N GLU A 195 28.19 -27.99 35.34
CA GLU A 195 28.01 -28.44 36.74
C GLU A 195 28.21 -29.96 36.88
N LEU A 196 27.68 -30.74 35.95
CA LEU A 196 27.88 -32.19 35.92
C LEU A 196 29.35 -32.55 35.68
N LYS A 197 30.04 -31.86 34.76
CA LYS A 197 31.48 -32.05 34.52
C LYS A 197 32.30 -31.75 35.77
N THR A 198 32.01 -30.66 36.48
CA THR A 198 32.73 -30.33 37.72
C THR A 198 32.48 -31.37 38.81
N THR A 199 31.24 -31.84 38.97
CA THR A 199 30.89 -32.90 39.93
C THR A 199 31.57 -34.21 39.59
N LYS A 200 31.59 -34.62 38.32
CA LYS A 200 32.32 -35.80 37.83
C LYS A 200 33.81 -35.71 38.16
N ARG A 201 34.45 -34.55 37.94
CA ARG A 201 35.87 -34.33 38.29
C ARG A 201 36.10 -34.48 39.80
N LYS A 202 35.25 -33.89 40.65
CA LYS A 202 35.33 -34.01 42.12
C LYS A 202 35.19 -35.46 42.58
N MET A 203 34.20 -36.19 42.06
CA MET A 203 33.99 -37.60 42.39
C MET A 203 35.17 -38.47 41.96
N ASN A 204 35.71 -38.25 40.76
CA ASN A 204 36.89 -38.98 40.27
C ASN A 204 38.11 -38.78 41.18
N LEU A 205 38.37 -37.56 41.64
CA LEU A 205 39.43 -37.28 42.62
C LEU A 205 39.20 -38.04 43.93
N LYS A 206 37.96 -38.07 44.42
CA LYS A 206 37.62 -38.82 45.65
C LYS A 206 37.81 -40.32 45.47
N ILE A 207 37.45 -40.88 44.31
CA ILE A 207 37.67 -42.29 43.98
C ILE A 207 39.17 -42.62 43.94
N GLN A 208 39.99 -41.77 43.33
CA GLN A 208 41.44 -41.96 43.28
C GLN A 208 42.05 -41.95 44.69
N GLU A 209 41.63 -41.01 45.54
CA GLU A 209 42.09 -40.94 46.93
C GLU A 209 41.67 -42.17 47.74
N LEU A 210 40.43 -42.64 47.61
CA LEU A 210 39.97 -43.86 48.28
C LEU A 210 40.74 -45.10 47.81
N ARG A 211 41.08 -45.21 46.52
CA ARG A 211 41.92 -46.31 46.01
C ARG A 211 43.32 -46.28 46.62
N ARG A 212 43.91 -45.10 46.76
CA ARG A 212 45.22 -44.91 47.41
C ARG A 212 45.16 -45.35 48.88
N GLN A 213 44.15 -44.91 49.62
CA GLN A 213 43.94 -45.30 51.02
C GLN A 213 43.73 -46.80 51.17
N LEU A 214 42.91 -47.41 50.32
CA LEU A 214 42.70 -48.87 50.33
C LEU A 214 43.99 -49.65 50.07
N SER A 215 44.84 -49.16 49.16
CA SER A 215 46.15 -49.79 48.91
C SER A 215 47.09 -49.70 50.12
N GLN A 216 47.06 -48.58 50.84
CA GLN A 216 47.86 -48.40 52.06
C GLN A 216 47.37 -49.32 53.19
N GLU A 217 46.05 -49.38 53.38
CA GLU A 217 45.43 -50.25 54.38
C GLU A 217 45.73 -51.72 54.11
N LYS A 218 45.67 -52.14 52.84
CA LYS A 218 46.05 -53.50 52.43
C LYS A 218 47.48 -53.83 52.84
N HIS A 219 48.43 -52.94 52.54
CA HIS A 219 49.84 -53.14 52.91
C HIS A 219 50.03 -53.19 54.43
N LEU A 220 49.38 -52.29 55.18
CA LEU A 220 49.45 -52.28 56.64
C LEU A 220 48.91 -53.59 57.23
N ARG A 221 47.75 -54.06 56.72
CA ARG A 221 47.13 -55.32 57.14
C ARG A 221 48.03 -56.52 56.85
N GLU A 222 48.64 -56.59 55.67
CA GLU A 222 49.60 -57.65 55.32
C GLU A 222 50.83 -57.64 56.26
N SER A 223 51.34 -56.46 56.61
CA SER A 223 52.46 -56.33 57.56
C SER A 223 52.06 -56.79 58.96
N LEU A 224 50.86 -56.43 59.42
CA LEU A 224 50.35 -56.81 60.72
C LEU A 224 50.08 -58.32 60.80
N GLU A 225 49.53 -58.91 59.74
CA GLU A 225 49.29 -60.35 59.64
C GLU A 225 50.61 -61.13 59.70
N LYS A 226 51.63 -60.72 58.93
CA LYS A 226 52.98 -61.30 59.01
C LYS A 226 53.58 -61.24 60.41
N SER A 227 53.49 -60.08 61.06
CA SER A 227 53.97 -59.91 62.45
C SER A 227 53.18 -60.77 63.44
N GLY A 228 51.86 -60.88 63.26
CA GLY A 228 50.98 -61.70 64.09
C GLY A 228 51.30 -63.19 63.97
N SER A 229 51.50 -63.69 62.75
CA SER A 229 51.93 -65.08 62.52
C SER A 229 53.30 -65.37 63.14
N ALA A 230 54.25 -64.44 63.03
CA ALA A 230 55.56 -64.58 63.66
C ALA A 230 55.48 -64.62 65.20
N LEU A 231 54.61 -63.80 65.80
CA LEU A 231 54.37 -63.81 67.23
C LEU A 231 53.74 -65.12 67.70
N LEU A 232 52.75 -65.63 66.97
CA LEU A 232 52.12 -66.93 67.27
C LEU A 232 53.12 -68.09 67.22
N LEU A 233 54.00 -68.11 66.20
CA LEU A 233 55.10 -69.08 66.12
C LEU A 233 56.00 -69.02 67.36
N ARG A 234 56.41 -67.81 67.78
CA ARG A 234 57.22 -67.65 69.00
C ARG A 234 56.51 -68.11 70.26
N ILE A 235 55.21 -67.84 70.39
CA ILE A 235 54.42 -68.33 71.53
C ILE A 235 54.43 -69.85 71.54
N GLN A 236 54.22 -70.50 70.40
CA GLN A 236 54.23 -71.96 70.29
C GLN A 236 55.62 -72.58 70.62
N GLU A 237 56.70 -71.96 70.14
CA GLU A 237 58.07 -72.36 70.50
C GLU A 237 58.31 -72.23 72.01
N MET A 238 57.90 -71.11 72.61
CA MET A 238 58.01 -70.88 74.06
C MET A 238 57.15 -71.87 74.86
N GLU A 239 55.91 -72.14 74.43
CA GLU A 239 55.04 -73.16 75.03
C GLU A 239 55.70 -74.54 75.02
N SER A 240 56.31 -74.93 73.89
CA SER A 240 57.03 -76.21 73.80
C SER A 240 58.24 -76.27 74.75
N THR A 241 58.96 -75.15 74.92
CA THR A 241 60.11 -75.05 75.81
C THR A 241 59.67 -75.17 77.27
N VAL A 242 58.62 -74.44 77.65
CA VAL A 242 58.02 -74.51 78.99
C VAL A 242 57.51 -75.92 79.29
N GLU A 243 56.94 -76.62 78.32
CA GLU A 243 56.47 -78.00 78.52
C GLU A 243 57.63 -78.99 78.72
N VAL A 244 58.77 -78.79 78.05
CA VAL A 244 60.00 -79.55 78.32
C VAL A 244 60.53 -79.26 79.72
N GLU A 245 60.60 -77.99 80.12
CA GLU A 245 61.02 -77.60 81.47
C GLU A 245 60.12 -78.18 82.54
N ARG A 246 58.79 -78.17 82.35
CA ARG A 246 57.84 -78.81 83.26
C ARG A 246 58.13 -80.29 83.47
N LYS A 247 58.39 -81.04 82.39
CA LYS A 247 58.77 -82.46 82.47
C LYS A 247 60.09 -82.66 83.21
N GLN A 248 61.09 -81.82 82.96
CA GLN A 248 62.37 -81.88 83.68
C GLN A 248 62.20 -81.60 85.18
N VAL A 249 61.39 -80.59 85.54
CA VAL A 249 61.06 -80.28 86.94
C VAL A 249 60.36 -81.46 87.60
N GLN A 250 59.43 -82.13 86.92
CA GLN A 250 58.77 -83.33 87.43
C GLN A 250 59.76 -84.46 87.70
N ILE A 251 60.66 -84.77 86.75
CA ILE A 251 61.72 -85.78 86.93
C ILE A 251 62.63 -85.41 88.10
N LEU A 252 63.04 -84.16 88.20
CA LEU A 252 63.86 -83.68 89.31
C LEU A 252 63.14 -83.84 90.66
N GLN A 253 61.84 -83.57 90.70
CA GLN A 253 61.03 -83.73 91.90
C GLN A 253 60.92 -85.21 92.32
N GLU A 254 60.71 -86.12 91.36
CA GLU A 254 60.74 -87.58 91.59
C GLU A 254 62.11 -88.03 92.12
N ASN A 255 63.21 -87.58 91.51
CA ASN A 255 64.56 -87.87 91.97
C ASN A 255 64.81 -87.35 93.40
N CYS A 256 64.36 -86.14 93.73
CA CYS A 256 64.46 -85.58 95.08
C CYS A 256 63.65 -86.37 96.11
N VAL A 257 62.52 -86.96 95.73
CA VAL A 257 61.73 -87.85 96.59
C VAL A 257 62.45 -89.18 96.79
N ALA A 258 62.96 -89.79 95.71
CA ALA A 258 63.71 -91.04 95.76
C ALA A 258 65.02 -90.91 96.57
N LEU A 259 65.72 -89.79 96.42
CA LEU A 259 66.92 -89.51 97.21
C LEU A 259 66.58 -89.34 98.69
N ARG A 260 65.49 -88.64 99.02
CA ARG A 260 65.02 -88.50 100.41
C ARG A 260 64.65 -89.85 101.03
N SER A 261 63.92 -90.70 100.31
CA SER A 261 63.57 -92.04 100.79
C SER A 261 64.83 -92.91 100.96
N SER A 262 65.77 -92.85 100.02
CA SER A 262 67.08 -93.53 100.14
C SER A 262 67.84 -93.08 101.39
N ILE A 263 67.99 -91.77 101.61
CA ILE A 263 68.63 -91.23 102.82
C ILE A 263 67.94 -91.75 104.08
N GLN A 264 66.61 -91.74 104.12
CA GLN A 264 65.84 -92.22 105.26
C GLN A 264 66.05 -93.73 105.50
N THR A 265 66.08 -94.54 104.44
CA THR A 265 66.38 -95.98 104.56
C THR A 265 67.81 -96.24 105.03
N THR A 266 68.80 -95.48 104.53
CA THR A 266 70.19 -95.60 104.99
C THR A 266 70.32 -95.18 106.45
N GLN A 267 69.61 -94.13 106.88
CA GLN A 267 69.56 -93.73 108.28
C GLN A 267 68.92 -94.81 109.17
N GLN A 268 67.85 -95.46 108.71
CA GLN A 268 67.23 -96.59 109.42
C GLN A 268 68.17 -97.80 109.53
N LEU A 269 68.84 -98.17 108.43
CA LEU A 269 69.84 -99.25 108.43
C LEU A 269 71.02 -98.94 109.35
N LEU A 270 71.51 -97.69 109.33
CA LEU A 270 72.57 -97.23 110.24
C LEU A 270 72.13 -97.33 111.71
N ALA A 271 70.90 -96.94 112.02
CA ALA A 271 70.35 -97.07 113.36
C ALA A 271 70.22 -98.54 113.79
N GLN A 272 69.80 -99.43 112.89
CA GLN A 272 69.76 -100.88 113.14
C GLN A 272 71.15 -101.49 113.36
N GLU A 273 72.14 -101.13 112.54
CA GLU A 273 73.52 -101.58 112.75
C GLU A 273 74.09 -101.06 114.07
N GLN A 274 73.85 -99.80 114.42
CA GLN A 274 74.25 -99.24 115.71
C GLN A 274 73.60 -99.98 116.89
N GLN A 275 72.33 -100.38 116.75
CA GLN A 275 71.62 -101.18 117.75
C GLN A 275 72.19 -102.61 117.85
N GLN A 276 72.45 -103.30 116.73
CA GLN A 276 73.08 -104.63 116.71
C GLN A 276 74.52 -104.60 117.26
N LYS A 277 75.26 -103.51 117.02
CA LYS A 277 76.60 -103.33 117.58
C LYS A 277 76.58 -103.14 119.09
N GLY A 278 75.51 -102.55 119.64
CA GLY A 278 75.25 -102.47 121.08
C GLY A 278 74.70 -103.76 121.71
N GLU A 279 74.25 -104.73 120.92
CA GLU A 279 73.82 -106.08 121.39
C GLU A 279 74.97 -107.12 121.32
N LEU A 280 76.12 -106.75 120.73
CA LEU A 280 77.33 -107.57 120.59
C LEU A 280 78.52 -107.08 121.45
N GLU A 281 78.28 -106.07 122.30
CA GLU A 281 79.14 -105.65 123.42
C GLU A 281 78.51 -106.08 124.76
#